data_AF-A0A7C4YS39-F1
#
_entry.id   AF-A0A7C4YS39-F1
#
_cell.length_a   1.000
_cell.length_b   1.000
_cell.length_c   1.000
_cell.angle_alpha   90.00
_cell.angle_beta   90.00
_cell.angle_gamma   90.00
#
_symmetry.space_group_name_H-M   'P 1'
#
loop_
_entity.id
_entity.type
_entity.pdbx_description
1 polymer ?
#
loop_
_entity_poly.entity_id
_entity_poly.type
_entity_poly.pdbx_seq_one_letter_code
_entity_poly.pdbx_strand_id
1 'polypeptide(L)' 'MEREREQRIAEIRKELEELRRRWPKHSVPPALHQQWEELEEELERLLDERDAPATERGAPQ' A
#
# COMPACT_ATOMS: atom_id res chain seq x y z
N MET A 1 -10.45 16.10 -3.80
CA MET A 1 -10.04 14.70 -4.01
C MET A 1 -8.81 14.30 -3.17
N GLU A 2 -7.90 15.21 -2.82
CA GLU A 2 -6.75 14.91 -1.94
C GLU A 2 -7.15 14.28 -0.60
N ARG A 3 -8.18 14.81 0.06
CA ARG A 3 -8.72 14.22 1.31
C ARG A 3 -9.22 12.79 1.15
N GLU A 4 -9.79 12.42 0.01
CA GLU A 4 -10.28 11.05 -0.23
C GLU A 4 -9.11 10.08 -0.35
N ARG A 5 -8.02 10.54 -0.97
CA ARG A 5 -6.77 9.78 -1.07
C ARG A 5 -6.10 9.59 0.29
N GLU A 6 -6.00 10.66 1.08
CA GLU A 6 -5.46 10.58 2.45
C GLU A 6 -6.28 9.62 3.34
N GLN A 7 -7.62 9.66 3.20
CA GLN A 7 -8.50 8.68 3.86
C GLN A 7 -8.21 7.26 3.39
N ARG A 8 -8.03 7.04 2.09
CA ARG A 8 -7.71 5.72 1.54
C ARG A 8 -6.36 5.19 2.06
N ILE A 9 -5.33 6.03 2.10
CA ILE A 9 -4.02 5.69 2.68
C ILE A 9 -4.16 5.31 4.16
N ALA A 10 -4.94 6.08 4.94
CA ALA A 10 -5.17 5.78 6.34
C ALA A 10 -5.89 4.44 6.56
N GLU A 11 -6.90 4.14 5.74
CA GLU A 11 -7.64 2.88 5.76
C GLU A 11 -6.71 1.70 5.43
N ILE A 12 -5.95 1.78 4.34
CA ILE A 12 -5.03 0.72 3.91
C ILE A 12 -3.98 0.43 4.99
N ARG A 13 -3.41 1.46 5.61
CA ARG A 13 -2.45 1.28 6.72
C ARG A 13 -3.08 0.59 7.93
N LYS A 14 -4.34 0.89 8.22
CA LYS A 14 -5.09 0.26 9.30
C LYS A 14 -5.39 -1.20 8.97
N GLU A 15 -5.78 -1.51 7.73
CA GLU A 15 -5.99 -2.87 7.26
C GLU A 15 -4.71 -3.69 7.33
N LEU A 16 -3.56 -3.14 6.89
CA LEU A 16 -2.25 -3.77 7.06
C LEU A 16 -1.95 -4.06 8.53
N GLU A 17 -2.18 -3.12 9.46
CA GLU A 17 -1.92 -3.37 10.87
C GLU A 17 -2.82 -4.47 11.46
N GLU A 18 -4.10 -4.49 11.09
CA GLU A 18 -5.04 -5.55 11.46
C GLU A 18 -4.63 -6.90 10.89
N LEU A 19 -4.21 -6.92 9.63
CA LEU A 19 -3.70 -8.11 8.94
C LEU A 19 -2.45 -8.63 9.67
N ARG A 20 -1.55 -7.73 10.10
CA ARG A 20 -0.31 -8.07 10.80
C ARG A 20 -0.58 -8.67 12.16
N ARG A 21 -1.59 -8.16 12.87
CA ARG A 21 -2.03 -8.70 14.16
C ARG A 21 -2.60 -10.11 14.01
N ARG A 22 -3.21 -10.42 12.87
CA ARG A 22 -3.74 -11.76 12.53
C ARG A 22 -2.67 -12.70 11.99
N TRP A 23 -1.47 -12.22 11.66
CA TRP A 23 -0.41 -13.07 11.12
C TRP A 23 0.12 -14.07 12.15
N PRO A 24 0.10 -15.38 11.83
CA PRO A 24 0.72 -16.38 12.67
C PRO A 24 2.25 -16.24 12.63
N LYS A 25 2.90 -16.27 13.81
CA LYS A 25 4.36 -16.08 14.00
C LYS A 25 5.27 -16.98 13.16
N HIS A 26 4.75 -18.07 12.60
CA HIS A 26 5.54 -19.09 11.93
C HIS A 26 5.03 -19.47 10.55
N SER A 27 3.82 -19.03 10.16
CA SER A 27 3.22 -19.47 8.91
C SER A 27 2.20 -18.46 8.45
N VAL A 28 2.60 -17.54 7.58
CA VAL A 28 1.66 -16.62 6.94
C VAL A 28 0.93 -17.39 5.84
N PRO A 29 -0.41 -17.49 5.89
CA PRO A 29 -1.19 -18.08 4.80
C PRO A 29 -0.96 -17.28 3.52
N PRO A 30 -0.81 -17.95 2.35
CA PRO A 30 -0.61 -17.26 1.08
C PRO A 30 -1.74 -16.29 0.74
N ALA A 31 -2.97 -16.57 1.19
CA ALA A 31 -4.10 -15.64 1.04
C ALA A 31 -3.95 -14.35 1.87
N LEU A 32 -3.34 -14.41 3.06
CA LEU A 32 -3.05 -13.22 3.87
C LEU A 32 -1.82 -12.47 3.34
N HIS A 33 -0.86 -13.19 2.77
CA HIS A 33 0.30 -12.59 2.11
C HIS A 33 -0.11 -11.82 0.86
N GLN A 34 -0.92 -12.42 -0.02
CA GLN A 34 -1.45 -11.75 -1.21
C GLN A 34 -2.23 -10.48 -0.86
N GLN A 35 -3.15 -10.55 0.10
CA GLN A 35 -3.88 -9.37 0.56
C GLN A 35 -2.95 -8.28 1.10
N TRP A 36 -1.87 -8.67 1.79
CA TRP A 36 -0.87 -7.72 2.29
C TRP A 36 -0.14 -7.04 1.14
N GLU A 37 0.32 -7.81 0.16
CA GLU A 37 1.02 -7.31 -1.03
C GLU A 37 0.13 -6.37 -1.84
N GLU A 38 -1.16 -6.70 -2.04
CA GLU A 38 -2.13 -5.83 -2.71
C GLU A 38 -2.33 -4.50 -1.98
N LEU A 39 -2.45 -4.55 -0.64
CA LEU A 39 -2.60 -3.36 0.18
C LEU A 39 -1.31 -2.50 0.18
N GLU A 40 -0.13 -3.10 0.20
CA GLU A 40 1.14 -2.38 0.08
C GLU A 40 1.31 -1.72 -1.29
N GLU A 41 1.00 -2.43 -2.38
CA GLU A 41 1.09 -1.88 -3.74
C GLU A 41 0.11 -0.70 -3.93
N GLU A 42 -1.13 -0.83 -3.46
CA GLU A 42 -2.11 0.26 -3.50
C GLU A 42 -1.64 1.46 -2.66
N LEU A 43 -1.08 1.23 -1.47
CA LEU A 43 -0.52 2.30 -0.64
C LEU A 43 0.62 3.03 -1.35
N GLU A 44 1.53 2.28 -1.98
CA GLU A 44 2.66 2.83 -2.73
C GLU A 44 2.17 3.67 -3.91
N ARG A 45 1.21 3.20 -4.70
CA ARG A 45 0.62 4.00 -5.79
C ARG A 45 -0.01 5.30 -5.32
N LEU A 46 -0.77 5.25 -4.22
CA LEU A 46 -1.41 6.45 -3.67
C LEU A 46 -0.40 7.44 -3.10
N LEU A 47 0.75 6.95 -2.59
CA LEU A 47 1.86 7.77 -2.12
C LEU A 47 2.68 8.33 -3.27
N ASP A 48 2.97 7.54 -4.31
CA ASP A 48 3.68 7.97 -5.52
C ASP A 48 2.88 9.05 -6.25
N GLU A 49 1.58 8.83 -6.48
CA GLU A 49 0.73 9.85 -7.09
C GLU A 49 0.53 11.10 -6.20
N ARG A 50 0.88 11.03 -4.90
CA ARG A 50 0.89 12.20 -3.99
C ARG A 50 2.26 12.91 -4.03
N ASP A 51 3.34 12.16 -4.05
CA ASP A 51 4.71 12.64 -3.93
C ASP A 51 5.40 12.85 -5.27
N ALA A 52 4.75 12.58 -6.41
CA ALA A 52 5.26 12.93 -7.73
C ALA A 52 5.08 14.44 -8.00
N PRO A 53 6.10 15.31 -7.84
CA PRO A 53 6.25 16.43 -8.74
C PRO A 53 6.65 15.85 -10.11
N ALA A 54 6.44 16.58 -11.18
CA ALA A 54 6.88 16.23 -12.53
C ALA A 54 8.43 16.18 -12.69
N THR A 55 9.13 15.36 -11.90
CA THR A 55 10.56 15.06 -11.96
C THR A 55 10.62 13.52 -11.95
N GLU A 56 11.01 12.80 -12.99
CA GLU A 56 11.79 13.09 -14.16
C GLU A 56 11.17 12.39 -15.37
N ARG A 57 11.12 13.10 -16.50
CA ARG A 57 11.10 12.46 -17.81
C ARG A 57 12.40 11.67 -17.98
N GLY A 58 12.33 10.34 -18.04
CA GLY A 58 13.41 9.46 -18.53
C GLY A 58 13.78 8.37 -17.52
N ALA A 59 13.94 7.09 -17.89
CA ALA A 59 14.34 6.59 -19.20
C ALA A 59 13.67 5.23 -19.53
N PRO A 60 13.34 4.99 -20.81
CA PRO A 60 13.29 3.64 -21.35
C PRO A 60 14.72 3.08 -21.45
N GLN A 61 14.93 1.85 -21.01
CA GLN A 61 15.86 0.88 -21.63
C GLN A 61 15.33 -0.53 -21.38
#